data_AF-A0A7S0EH41-F1
#
_entry.id   AF-A0A7S0EH41-F1
#
_cell.length_a   1.000
_cell.length_b   1.000
_cell.length_c   1.000
_cell.angle_alpha   90.00
_cell.angle_beta   90.00
_cell.angle_gamma   90.00
#
_symmetry.space_group_name_H-M   'P 1'
#
loop_
_entity.id
_entity.type
_entity.pdbx_description
1 polymer ?
#
loop_
_entity_poly.entity_id
_entity_poly.type
_entity_poly.pdbx_seq_one_letter_code
_entity_poly.pdbx_strand_id
1 'polypeptide(L)'
;AQFCGLAMVETKNNAEDIAKILETRVEVPRAVRIHWTGCPNSCGQVQAGDIGLMGGPAKKMNEEGKMKAVPGVKVFVGGTIGEHGKLQLEPTDMNGSEISDGVPIEDLVPVLTQLIVDRHDGVVKEPFVAEHAAWKAALDEADAAKAAVVAAKLAAKEAGAPGGGGPKG
;
A
#
# COMPACT_ATOMS: atom_id res chain seq x y z
N ALA A 1 12.46 2.02 -13.66
CA ALA A 1 12.22 3.28 -14.39
C ALA A 1 12.96 3.26 -15.72
N GLN A 2 12.46 4.00 -16.71
CA GLN A 2 13.03 4.02 -18.06
C GLN A 2 14.50 4.49 -18.13
N PHE A 3 14.96 5.33 -17.18
CA PHE A 3 16.28 5.98 -17.27
C PHE A 3 17.11 5.96 -15.96
N CYS A 4 16.47 6.12 -14.80
CA CYS A 4 17.19 6.18 -13.53
C CYS A 4 17.63 4.78 -13.08
N GLY A 5 18.93 4.55 -12.95
CA GLY A 5 19.51 3.28 -12.52
C GLY A 5 19.28 2.90 -11.05
N LEU A 6 18.79 3.85 -10.22
CA LEU A 6 18.43 3.60 -8.82
C LEU A 6 16.96 3.19 -8.64
N ALA A 7 16.15 3.33 -9.69
CA ALA A 7 14.72 3.12 -9.59
C ALA A 7 14.38 1.63 -9.47
N MET A 8 13.64 1.29 -8.40
CA MET A 8 13.14 -0.06 -8.15
C MET A 8 11.89 -0.38 -8.99
N VAL A 9 11.15 0.66 -9.41
CA VAL A 9 9.94 0.51 -10.23
C VAL A 9 9.93 1.48 -11.41
N GLU A 10 9.11 1.19 -12.41
CA GLU A 10 8.68 2.18 -13.41
C GLU A 10 7.73 3.18 -12.75
N THR A 11 7.80 4.45 -13.15
CA THR A 11 7.02 5.54 -12.54
C THR A 11 6.18 6.32 -13.53
N LYS A 12 6.71 6.72 -14.69
CA LYS A 12 6.05 7.71 -15.55
C LYS A 12 4.85 7.11 -16.27
N ASN A 13 5.05 5.97 -16.93
CA ASN A 13 3.97 5.29 -17.65
C ASN A 13 2.95 4.76 -16.66
N ASN A 14 3.41 4.15 -15.56
CA ASN A 14 2.52 3.69 -14.50
C ASN A 14 1.64 4.82 -13.94
N ALA A 15 2.23 5.99 -13.65
CA ALA A 15 1.47 7.13 -13.15
C ALA A 15 0.44 7.63 -14.17
N GLU A 16 0.81 7.72 -15.44
CA GLU A 16 -0.09 8.15 -16.52
C GLU A 16 -1.25 7.17 -16.74
N ASP A 17 -0.95 5.88 -16.85
CA ASP A 17 -1.94 4.83 -17.09
C ASP A 17 -2.92 4.70 -15.91
N ILE A 18 -2.39 4.68 -14.69
CA ILE A 18 -3.22 4.62 -13.48
C ILE A 18 -4.07 5.88 -13.32
N ALA A 19 -3.53 7.07 -13.59
CA ALA A 19 -4.30 8.31 -13.51
C ALA A 19 -5.51 8.28 -14.47
N LYS A 20 -5.30 7.89 -15.73
CA LYS A 20 -6.39 7.74 -16.72
C LYS A 20 -7.46 6.76 -16.24
N ILE A 21 -7.05 5.62 -15.68
CA ILE A 21 -7.99 4.64 -15.14
C ILE A 21 -8.79 5.23 -13.97
N LEU A 22 -8.12 5.89 -13.01
CA LEU A 22 -8.78 6.49 -11.85
C LEU A 22 -9.79 7.57 -12.26
N GLU A 23 -9.47 8.43 -13.23
CA GLU A 23 -10.39 9.44 -13.76
C GLU A 23 -11.70 8.82 -14.28
N THR A 24 -11.63 7.62 -14.86
CA THR A 24 -12.84 6.89 -15.31
C THR A 24 -13.60 6.21 -14.18
N ARG A 25 -12.95 5.89 -13.05
CA ARG A 25 -13.50 5.03 -11.98
C ARG A 25 -14.07 5.81 -10.80
N VAL A 26 -13.46 6.94 -10.43
CA VAL A 26 -13.83 7.68 -9.22
C VAL A 26 -14.08 9.14 -9.53
N GLU A 27 -15.09 9.72 -8.88
CA GLU A 27 -15.36 11.15 -8.87
C GLU A 27 -14.91 11.73 -7.53
N VAL A 28 -14.30 12.91 -7.56
CA VAL A 28 -13.76 13.58 -6.36
C VAL A 28 -14.19 15.04 -6.32
N PRO A 29 -14.56 15.59 -5.15
CA PRO A 29 -14.98 16.99 -5.05
C PRO A 29 -13.83 17.99 -5.18
N ARG A 30 -12.58 17.52 -5.03
CA ARG A 30 -11.37 18.33 -5.14
C ARG A 30 -10.23 17.55 -5.79
N ALA A 31 -9.27 18.27 -6.35
CA ALA A 31 -8.04 17.67 -6.87
C ALA A 31 -7.28 16.95 -5.75
N VAL A 32 -6.84 15.72 -6.04
CA VAL A 32 -6.01 14.88 -5.15
C VAL A 32 -4.61 14.80 -5.75
N ARG A 33 -3.59 15.17 -4.98
CA ARG A 33 -2.19 15.18 -5.42
C ARG A 33 -1.57 13.80 -5.19
N ILE A 34 -1.40 13.03 -6.26
CA ILE A 34 -0.75 11.73 -6.22
C ILE A 34 0.70 11.88 -6.70
N HIS A 35 1.65 11.65 -5.80
CA HIS A 35 3.08 11.79 -6.06
C HIS A 35 3.73 10.42 -6.25
N TRP A 36 4.62 10.28 -7.24
CA TRP A 36 5.32 9.03 -7.54
C TRP A 36 6.83 9.20 -7.40
N THR A 37 7.50 8.25 -6.77
CA THR A 37 8.96 8.13 -6.80
C THR A 37 9.39 6.69 -6.97
N GLY A 38 10.46 6.45 -7.73
CA GLY A 38 10.87 5.10 -8.10
C GLY A 38 11.71 4.37 -7.05
N CYS A 39 12.21 5.07 -6.02
CA CYS A 39 13.08 4.52 -4.99
C CYS A 39 13.08 5.40 -3.72
N PRO A 40 13.71 4.96 -2.61
CA PRO A 40 13.73 5.70 -1.34
C PRO A 40 14.40 7.09 -1.37
N ASN A 41 15.13 7.44 -2.43
CA ASN A 41 15.70 8.80 -2.58
C ASN A 41 14.63 9.89 -2.69
N SER A 42 13.37 9.52 -2.95
CA SER A 42 12.22 10.40 -2.91
C SER A 42 12.31 11.69 -3.75
N CYS A 43 12.95 11.62 -4.93
CA CYS A 43 13.00 12.75 -5.85
C CYS A 43 11.60 13.24 -6.29
N GLY A 44 10.59 12.36 -6.20
CA GLY A 44 9.19 12.66 -6.49
C GLY A 44 8.39 13.23 -5.29
N GLN A 45 9.05 13.49 -4.16
CA GLN A 45 8.49 14.19 -3.01
C GLN A 45 7.21 13.54 -2.46
N VAL A 46 7.20 12.21 -2.32
CA VAL A 46 5.97 11.46 -1.96
C VAL A 46 5.42 11.82 -0.59
N GLN A 47 6.28 12.22 0.34
CA GLN A 47 5.88 12.60 1.70
C GLN A 47 5.05 13.89 1.76
N ALA A 48 5.07 14.70 0.71
CA ALA A 48 4.29 15.94 0.62
C ALA A 48 2.99 15.79 -0.19
N GLY A 49 2.79 14.65 -0.85
CA GLY A 49 1.58 14.35 -1.62
C GLY A 49 0.40 14.04 -0.70
N ASP A 50 -0.82 14.26 -1.21
CA ASP A 50 -2.03 13.77 -0.52
C ASP A 50 -1.95 12.23 -0.42
N ILE A 51 -1.54 11.62 -1.53
CA ILE A 51 -1.15 10.21 -1.64
C ILE A 51 0.24 10.16 -2.29
N GLY A 52 1.19 9.49 -1.63
CA GLY A 52 2.56 9.30 -2.10
C GLY A 52 2.86 7.83 -2.38
N LEU A 53 3.52 7.53 -3.49
CA LEU A 53 3.81 6.18 -3.96
C LEU A 53 5.31 6.01 -4.18
N MET A 54 5.95 5.27 -3.28
CA MET A 54 7.40 5.03 -3.29
C MET A 54 7.72 3.61 -3.73
N GLY A 55 8.46 3.49 -4.83
CA GLY A 55 8.96 2.20 -5.32
C GLY A 55 9.72 1.40 -4.27
N GLY A 56 9.36 0.12 -4.14
CA GLY A 56 9.96 -0.81 -3.21
C GLY A 56 9.47 -2.24 -3.44
N PRO A 57 9.90 -3.20 -2.61
CA PRO A 57 9.35 -4.54 -2.65
C PRO A 57 7.91 -4.54 -2.14
N ALA A 58 7.03 -5.28 -2.83
CA ALA A 58 5.75 -5.73 -2.32
C ALA A 58 5.73 -7.27 -2.20
N LYS A 59 4.76 -7.84 -1.50
CA LYS A 59 4.58 -9.31 -1.44
C LYS A 59 3.26 -9.72 -2.07
N LYS A 60 3.30 -10.76 -2.90
CA LYS A 60 2.11 -11.39 -3.50
C LYS A 60 2.18 -12.91 -3.37
N MET A 61 1.03 -13.54 -3.17
CA MET A 61 0.93 -14.99 -3.15
C MET A 61 1.01 -15.53 -4.58
N ASN A 62 1.90 -16.49 -4.82
CA ASN A 62 1.98 -17.20 -6.09
C ASN A 62 0.96 -18.35 -6.15
N GLU A 63 0.85 -18.99 -7.32
CA GLU A 63 -0.02 -20.16 -7.56
C GLU A 63 0.28 -21.35 -6.65
N GLU A 64 1.49 -21.42 -6.09
CA GLU A 64 1.93 -22.45 -5.15
C GLU A 64 1.59 -22.13 -3.68
N GLY A 65 0.87 -21.04 -3.42
CA GLY A 65 0.50 -20.61 -2.06
C GLY A 65 1.64 -19.99 -1.24
N LYS A 66 2.73 -19.56 -1.86
CA LYS A 66 3.89 -18.93 -1.20
C LYS A 66 3.94 -17.43 -1.46
N MET A 67 4.33 -16.66 -0.45
CA MET A 67 4.56 -15.22 -0.57
C MET A 67 5.88 -14.94 -1.30
N LYS A 68 5.82 -14.26 -2.44
CA LYS A 68 6.97 -13.86 -3.25
C LYS A 68 7.09 -12.35 -3.31
N ALA A 69 8.33 -11.86 -3.28
CA ALA A 69 8.62 -10.44 -3.50
C ALA A 69 8.38 -10.08 -4.97
N VAL A 70 7.58 -9.03 -5.19
CA VAL A 70 7.26 -8.46 -6.49
C VAL A 70 7.52 -6.95 -6.47
N PRO A 71 7.73 -6.29 -7.63
CA PRO A 71 7.80 -4.84 -7.68
C PRO A 71 6.49 -4.21 -7.19
N GLY A 72 6.59 -3.22 -6.31
CA GLY A 72 5.42 -2.54 -5.75
C GLY A 72 5.76 -1.16 -5.21
N VAL A 73 4.83 -0.59 -4.45
CA VAL A 73 4.99 0.71 -3.83
C VAL A 73 4.62 0.70 -2.36
N LYS A 74 5.37 1.42 -1.56
CA LYS A 74 4.95 1.87 -0.23
C LYS A 74 4.07 3.10 -0.40
N VAL A 75 2.92 3.09 0.26
CA VAL A 75 1.94 4.17 0.19
C VAL A 75 2.17 5.12 1.37
N PHE A 76 2.10 6.42 1.12
CA PHE A 76 2.14 7.49 2.12
C PHE A 76 0.86 8.29 1.99
N VAL A 77 0.16 8.59 3.09
CA VAL A 77 -1.11 9.34 3.05
C VAL A 77 -1.08 10.47 4.06
N GLY A 78 -1.57 11.64 3.66
CA GLY A 78 -1.74 12.79 4.56
C GLY A 78 -0.62 13.82 4.55
N GLY A 79 0.26 13.79 3.54
CA GLY A 79 1.20 14.88 3.29
C GLY A 79 0.48 16.15 2.83
N THR A 80 0.89 17.30 3.34
CA THR A 80 0.32 18.61 2.99
C THR A 80 1.40 19.61 2.57
N ILE A 81 1.00 20.66 1.85
CA ILE A 81 1.86 21.76 1.40
C ILE A 81 1.27 23.12 1.81
N GLY A 82 2.06 24.18 1.67
CA GLY A 82 1.66 25.55 2.04
C GLY A 82 2.14 25.94 3.44
N GLU A 83 1.54 26.98 4.01
CA GLU A 83 1.94 27.59 5.29
C GLU A 83 1.95 26.61 6.47
N HIS A 84 1.10 25.57 6.40
CA HIS A 84 1.00 24.50 7.41
C HIS A 84 1.37 23.12 6.83
N GLY A 85 2.32 23.09 5.90
CA GLY A 85 2.77 21.87 5.25
C GLY A 85 3.34 20.84 6.26
N LYS A 86 2.86 19.60 6.17
CA LYS A 86 3.29 18.47 7.00
C LYS A 86 3.76 17.34 6.09
N LEU A 87 4.93 16.78 6.40
CA LEU A 87 5.45 15.60 5.71
C LEU A 87 4.92 14.33 6.38
N GLN A 88 4.45 13.38 5.57
CA GLN A 88 4.19 12.03 6.01
C GLN A 88 5.48 11.21 5.93
N LEU A 89 6.15 11.01 7.06
CA LEU A 89 7.46 10.36 7.12
C LEU A 89 7.37 8.83 7.11
N GLU A 90 6.26 8.30 7.63
CA GLU A 90 6.03 6.87 7.72
C GLU A 90 5.08 6.40 6.62
N PRO A 91 5.38 5.28 5.94
CA PRO A 91 4.42 4.64 5.06
C PRO A 91 3.12 4.33 5.82
N THR A 92 2.00 4.64 5.19
CA THR A 92 0.70 4.18 5.65
C THR A 92 0.66 2.67 5.50
N ASP A 93 0.34 2.00 6.60
CA ASP A 93 0.05 0.58 6.56
C ASP A 93 -1.28 0.36 5.84
N MET A 94 -1.20 -0.40 4.75
CA MET A 94 -2.35 -0.71 3.90
C MET A 94 -2.95 -2.08 4.23
N ASN A 95 -2.30 -2.90 5.07
CA ASN A 95 -2.62 -4.30 5.29
C ASN A 95 -2.70 -4.69 6.80
N GLY A 96 -2.76 -3.73 7.72
CA GLY A 96 -2.84 -3.99 9.17
C GLY A 96 -1.56 -4.54 9.83
N SER A 97 -0.40 -4.41 9.18
CA SER A 97 0.91 -4.82 9.67
C SER A 97 1.76 -3.65 10.17
N GLU A 98 2.49 -3.83 11.28
CA GLU A 98 3.50 -2.87 11.79
C GLU A 98 4.53 -2.44 10.72
N ILE A 99 4.68 -3.22 9.65
CA ILE A 99 5.51 -2.91 8.48
C ILE A 99 4.63 -2.96 7.23
N SER A 100 4.53 -1.84 6.50
CA SER A 100 3.90 -1.78 5.18
C SER A 100 4.61 -2.75 4.22
N ASP A 101 3.95 -3.87 3.92
CA ASP A 101 4.43 -4.94 3.05
C ASP A 101 4.45 -4.55 1.56
N GLY A 102 4.14 -3.28 1.25
CA GLY A 102 4.02 -2.74 -0.09
C GLY A 102 2.76 -3.22 -0.82
N VAL A 103 2.31 -2.42 -1.79
CA VAL A 103 1.21 -2.75 -2.69
C VAL A 103 1.79 -3.11 -4.05
N PRO A 104 1.51 -4.32 -4.60
CA PRO A 104 1.91 -4.66 -5.96
C PRO A 104 1.33 -3.67 -6.98
N ILE A 105 2.07 -3.35 -8.03
CA ILE A 105 1.66 -2.31 -9.00
C ILE A 105 0.33 -2.66 -9.65
N GLU A 106 0.10 -3.94 -9.97
CA GLU A 106 -1.14 -4.41 -10.59
C GLU A 106 -2.37 -4.28 -9.69
N ASP A 107 -2.17 -4.19 -8.37
CA ASP A 107 -3.24 -4.10 -7.37
C ASP A 107 -3.50 -2.63 -6.96
N LEU A 108 -2.79 -1.65 -7.54
CA LEU A 108 -2.85 -0.25 -7.12
C LEU A 108 -4.16 0.46 -7.46
N VAL A 109 -4.78 0.17 -8.61
CA VAL A 109 -6.00 0.87 -9.03
C VAL A 109 -7.10 0.77 -7.97
N PRO A 110 -7.52 -0.43 -7.54
CA PRO A 110 -8.59 -0.54 -6.55
C PRO A 110 -8.16 0.00 -5.17
N VAL A 111 -6.88 -0.15 -4.79
CA VAL A 111 -6.35 0.45 -3.54
C VAL A 111 -6.46 1.98 -3.56
N LEU A 112 -6.05 2.62 -4.65
CA LEU A 112 -6.14 4.07 -4.81
C LEU A 112 -7.59 4.54 -4.88
N THR A 113 -8.47 3.80 -5.57
CA THR A 113 -9.91 4.07 -5.57
C THR A 113 -10.45 4.08 -4.13
N GLN A 114 -10.11 3.06 -3.33
CA GLN A 114 -10.56 2.99 -1.93
C GLN A 114 -9.98 4.12 -1.08
N LEU A 115 -8.70 4.46 -1.23
CA LEU A 115 -8.09 5.59 -0.51
C LEU A 115 -8.74 6.92 -0.84
N ILE A 116 -9.08 7.12 -2.11
CA ILE A 116 -9.77 8.33 -2.57
C ILE A 116 -11.17 8.43 -1.95
N VAL A 117 -11.91 7.32 -1.89
CA VAL A 117 -13.21 7.25 -1.22
C VAL A 117 -13.07 7.56 0.28
N ASP A 118 -12.14 6.92 0.97
CA ASP A 118 -12.03 6.99 2.43
C ASP A 118 -11.42 8.28 2.97
N ARG A 119 -10.58 8.97 2.18
CA ARG A 119 -9.76 10.11 2.63
C ARG A 119 -10.00 11.40 1.87
N HIS A 120 -10.69 11.33 0.74
CA HIS A 120 -10.87 12.47 -0.16
C HIS A 120 -12.32 12.63 -0.64
N ASP A 121 -13.27 12.03 0.09
CA ASP A 121 -14.72 12.11 -0.17
C ASP A 121 -15.08 11.68 -1.61
N GLY A 122 -14.31 10.76 -2.16
CA GLY A 122 -14.53 10.25 -3.51
C GLY A 122 -15.73 9.30 -3.59
N VAL A 123 -16.35 9.24 -4.76
CA VAL A 123 -17.47 8.33 -5.06
C VAL A 123 -17.10 7.47 -6.26
N VAL A 124 -17.21 6.15 -6.10
CA VAL A 124 -17.00 5.21 -7.21
C VAL A 124 -18.15 5.35 -8.20
N LYS A 125 -17.82 5.48 -9.50
CA LYS A 125 -18.81 5.65 -10.57
C LYS A 125 -19.56 4.34 -10.84
N GLU A 126 -20.85 4.44 -11.16
CA GLU A 126 -21.81 3.33 -11.33
C GLU A 126 -21.31 2.06 -12.04
N PRO A 127 -20.58 2.08 -13.18
CA PRO A 127 -20.13 0.84 -13.81
C PRO A 127 -19.10 0.05 -12.98
N PHE A 128 -18.44 0.68 -12.00
CA PHE A 128 -17.36 0.09 -11.21
C PHE A 128 -17.76 -0.22 -9.76
N VAL A 129 -18.93 0.21 -9.30
CA VAL A 129 -19.37 0.04 -7.89
C VAL A 129 -19.38 -1.43 -7.48
N ALA A 130 -19.99 -2.29 -8.29
CA ALA A 130 -20.08 -3.73 -8.01
C ALA A 130 -18.71 -4.43 -8.04
N GLU A 131 -17.88 -4.11 -9.05
CA GLU A 131 -16.50 -4.63 -9.16
C GLU A 131 -15.68 -4.24 -7.92
N HIS A 132 -15.73 -2.97 -7.54
CA HIS A 132 -14.97 -2.43 -6.41
C HIS A 132 -15.44 -3.00 -5.07
N ALA A 133 -16.76 -3.15 -4.89
CA ALA A 133 -17.31 -3.77 -3.68
C ALA A 133 -16.89 -5.25 -3.54
N ALA A 134 -16.89 -6.00 -4.65
CA ALA A 134 -16.43 -7.38 -4.65
C ALA A 134 -14.93 -7.50 -4.33
N TRP A 135 -14.11 -6.61 -4.91
CA TRP A 135 -12.68 -6.53 -4.58
C TRP A 135 -12.45 -6.23 -3.09
N LYS A 136 -13.20 -5.27 -2.51
CA LYS A 136 -13.08 -4.91 -1.11
C LYS A 136 -13.43 -6.08 -0.19
N ALA A 137 -14.52 -6.79 -0.47
CA ALA A 137 -14.90 -7.96 0.30
C ALA A 137 -13.83 -9.07 0.27
N ALA A 138 -13.23 -9.31 -0.90
CA ALA A 138 -12.14 -10.28 -1.03
C ALA A 138 -10.87 -9.85 -0.28
N LEU A 139 -10.56 -8.55 -0.26
CA LEU A 139 -9.45 -8.01 0.51
C LEU A 139 -9.68 -8.20 2.01
N ASP A 140 -10.87 -7.85 2.51
CA ASP A 140 -11.24 -8.00 3.92
C ASP A 140 -11.15 -9.46 4.38
N GLU A 141 -11.58 -10.40 3.54
CA GLU A 141 -11.44 -11.85 3.80
C GLU A 141 -9.96 -12.27 3.85
N ALA A 142 -9.15 -11.83 2.89
CA ALA A 142 -7.73 -12.14 2.84
C ALA A 142 -6.97 -11.59 4.05
N ASP A 143 -7.31 -10.38 4.50
CA ASP A 143 -6.68 -9.75 5.65
C ASP A 143 -7.14 -10.40 6.96
N ALA A 144 -8.41 -10.82 7.08
CA ALA A 144 -8.87 -11.64 8.20
C ALA A 144 -8.12 -12.99 8.27
N ALA A 145 -7.90 -13.65 7.12
CA ALA A 145 -7.13 -14.89 7.05
C ALA A 145 -5.66 -14.68 7.45
N LYS A 146 -5.01 -13.61 6.97
CA LYS A 146 -3.63 -13.25 7.38
C LYS A 146 -3.55 -12.98 8.88
N ALA A 147 -4.49 -12.22 9.44
CA ALA A 147 -4.54 -11.91 10.87
C ALA A 147 -4.67 -13.20 11.71
N ALA A 148 -5.49 -14.17 11.28
CA ALA A 148 -5.60 -15.46 11.93
C ALA A 148 -4.28 -16.26 11.90
N VAL A 149 -3.55 -16.25 10.77
CA VAL A 149 -2.24 -16.89 10.66
C VAL A 149 -1.19 -16.23 11.55
N VAL A 150 -1.17 -14.89 11.61
CA VAL A 150 -0.28 -14.13 12.48
C VAL A 150 -0.58 -14.44 13.95
N ALA A 151 -1.85 -14.41 14.35
CA ALA A 151 -2.28 -14.77 15.70
C ALA A 151 -1.87 -16.20 16.09
N ALA A 152 -2.05 -17.17 15.19
CA ALA A 152 -1.62 -18.55 15.41
C ALA A 152 -0.09 -18.68 15.58
N LYS A 153 0.70 -17.95 14.77
CA LYS A 153 2.16 -17.91 14.90
C LYS A 153 2.62 -17.27 16.21
N LEU A 154 1.96 -16.19 16.64
CA LEU A 154 2.25 -15.53 17.92
C LEU A 154 1.94 -16.46 19.09
N ALA A 155 0.78 -17.10 19.10
CA ALA A 155 0.41 -18.08 20.12
C ALA A 155 1.38 -19.27 20.20
N ALA A 156 1.82 -19.80 19.05
CA ALA A 156 2.82 -20.87 19.00
C ALA A 156 4.21 -20.42 19.52
N LYS A 157 4.59 -19.16 19.29
CA LYS A 157 5.83 -18.58 19.80
C LYS A 157 5.79 -18.39 21.32
N GLU A 158 4.65 -18.00 21.87
CA GLU A 158 4.44 -17.85 23.32
C GLU A 158 4.40 -19.21 24.04
N ALA A 159 3.81 -20.23 23.42
CA ALA A 159 3.84 -21.61 23.94
C ALA A 159 5.22 -22.28 23.86
N GLY A 160 6.15 -21.72 23.08
CA GLY A 160 7.47 -22.27 22.79
C GLY A 160 8.63 -21.68 23.62
N ALA A 161 8.38 -20.84 24.63
CA ALA A 161 9.46 -20.31 25.47
C ALA A 161 9.99 -21.39 26.44
N PRO A 162 11.26 -21.85 26.33
CA PRO A 162 11.81 -22.78 27.31
C PRO A 162 12.11 -22.04 28.62
N GLY A 163 11.44 -22.45 29.69
CA GLY A 163 11.91 -22.20 31.05
C GLY A 163 13.27 -22.88 31.25
N GLY A 164 14.32 -22.09 31.45
CA GLY A 164 15.70 -22.58 31.52
C GLY A 164 16.61 -21.71 32.38
N GLY A 165 16.12 -21.22 33.52
CA GLY A 165 16.96 -20.62 34.55
C GLY A 165 17.54 -21.69 35.46
N GLY A 166 18.67 -22.29 35.06
CA GLY A 166 19.46 -23.14 35.96
C GLY A 166 20.23 -22.28 36.99
N PRO A 167 20.27 -22.66 38.27
CA PRO A 167 20.99 -21.88 39.28
C PRO A 167 22.50 -22.00 39.06
N LYS A 168 23.18 -20.85 38.98
CA LYS A 168 24.64 -20.80 39.01
C LYS A 168 25.12 -21.00 40.44
N GLY A 169 25.84 -22.10 40.67
CA GLY A 169 26.66 -22.31 41.88
C GLY A 169 28.00 -21.60 41.79
#